data_AF-A0A9W7I380-F1
#
_entry.id   AF-A0A9W7I380-F1
#
_cell.length_a   1.000
_cell.length_b   1.000
_cell.length_c   1.000
_cell.angle_alpha   90.00
_cell.angle_beta   90.00
_cell.angle_gamma   90.00
#
_symmetry.space_group_name_H-M   'P 1'
#
loop_
_entity.id
_entity.type
_entity.pdbx_description
1 polymer ?
#
loop_
_entity_poly.entity_id
_entity_poly.type
_entity_poly.pdbx_seq_one_letter_code
_entity_poly.pdbx_strand_id
1 'polypeptide(L)'
;MRGEWNGLQALILSVCPYAYYVHCMAHRLQLALVAASKEVICIHRFFNKLSSIINIVGASCKRTDQLKAAHATNVAYLLDIDEIQSGKGLHQIGTLQRPGDTRWSSHLKSVSSLIDMFSATCEVLLNIIDDGATSTQRAEADAAYEALTSFEFVFILHLMKKVLEISDMQCLTLQQQSQDILNAMHLVSSTKSLLQKLRDEGWDNLIVKVISFCDSVNIPISDLNAHYVARKGRARRQQDDITMEHHYKIVIFNNVIDTQLQELNDKFNDHTMELLTLSSALDPKEMDTSFRIDDIC
;
A
#
# COMPACT_ATOMS: atom_id res chain seq x y z
N MET A 1 10.57 6.86 -22.28
CA MET A 1 11.83 7.64 -22.26
C MET A 1 13.10 6.78 -22.19
N ARG A 2 13.02 5.52 -21.70
CA ARG A 2 14.10 4.51 -21.74
C ARG A 2 14.34 3.98 -23.15
N GLY A 3 15.16 4.67 -23.94
CA GLY A 3 15.78 4.06 -25.09
C GLY A 3 17.25 4.40 -25.02
N GLU A 4 18.08 3.42 -24.64
CA GLU A 4 19.54 3.55 -24.71
C GLU A 4 20.00 3.84 -26.15
N TRP A 5 19.19 3.42 -27.12
CA TRP A 5 19.45 3.57 -28.55
C TRP A 5 18.61 4.67 -29.22
N ASN A 6 17.38 4.89 -28.75
CA ASN A 6 16.40 5.78 -29.42
C ASN A 6 15.59 6.68 -28.45
N GLY A 7 15.98 6.76 -27.18
CA GLY A 7 15.28 7.52 -26.15
C GLY A 7 15.87 8.91 -25.93
N LEU A 8 15.20 9.71 -25.10
CA LEU A 8 15.67 11.05 -24.72
C LEU A 8 17.09 11.03 -24.14
N GLN A 9 17.44 9.98 -23.38
CA GLN A 9 18.79 9.79 -22.86
C GLN A 9 19.84 9.66 -23.97
N ALA A 10 19.58 8.84 -25.00
CA ALA A 10 20.48 8.65 -26.12
C ALA A 10 20.69 9.96 -26.91
N LEU A 11 19.61 10.72 -27.11
CA LEU A 11 19.65 12.04 -27.74
C LEU A 11 20.52 13.03 -26.94
N ILE A 12 20.37 13.08 -25.62
CA ILE A 12 21.19 13.95 -24.76
C ILE A 12 22.66 13.52 -24.80
N LEU A 13 22.95 12.22 -24.72
CA LEU A 13 24.31 11.70 -24.77
C LEU A 13 25.00 11.94 -26.12
N SER A 14 24.23 11.98 -27.22
CA SER A 14 24.77 12.33 -28.55
C SER A 14 25.28 13.78 -28.64
N VAL A 15 24.72 14.69 -27.83
CA VAL A 15 25.11 16.11 -27.78
C VAL A 15 26.11 16.37 -26.65
N CYS A 16 25.97 15.68 -25.52
CA CYS A 16 26.82 15.81 -24.35
C CYS A 16 27.24 14.43 -23.83
N PRO A 17 28.39 13.88 -24.29
CA PRO A 17 28.85 12.55 -23.91
C PRO A 17 29.10 12.37 -22.41
N TYR A 18 29.38 13.47 -21.70
CA TYR A 18 29.64 13.48 -20.26
C TYR A 18 28.38 13.68 -19.41
N ALA A 19 27.19 13.78 -20.02
CA ALA A 19 25.96 13.98 -19.28
C ALA A 19 25.65 12.76 -18.41
N TYR A 20 25.55 12.97 -17.10
CA TYR A 20 25.18 11.93 -16.16
C TYR A 20 23.66 11.82 -16.04
N TYR A 21 23.11 10.64 -16.30
CA TYR A 21 21.67 10.40 -16.22
C TYR A 21 21.27 9.90 -14.84
N VAL A 22 20.51 10.72 -14.10
CA VAL A 22 19.96 10.36 -12.80
C VAL A 22 18.50 9.98 -12.95
N HIS A 23 18.14 8.80 -12.46
CA HIS A 23 16.75 8.36 -12.38
C HIS A 23 15.97 9.16 -11.32
N CYS A 24 14.70 9.47 -11.60
CA CYS A 24 13.80 10.10 -10.63
C CYS A 24 13.67 9.24 -9.36
N MET A 25 14.05 9.80 -8.20
CA MET A 25 14.04 9.10 -6.92
C MET A 25 12.62 8.73 -6.48
N ALA A 26 11.64 9.62 -6.68
CA ALA A 26 10.24 9.31 -6.41
C ALA A 26 9.77 8.07 -7.20
N HIS A 27 10.15 7.97 -8.48
CA HIS A 27 9.79 6.84 -9.31
C HIS A 27 10.52 5.55 -8.88
N ARG A 28 11.82 5.64 -8.57
CA ARG A 28 12.59 4.49 -8.06
C ARG A 28 12.03 3.97 -6.74
N LEU A 29 11.70 4.88 -5.82
CA LEU A 29 11.09 4.56 -4.54
C LEU A 29 9.76 3.83 -4.75
N GLN A 30 8.90 4.38 -5.59
CA GLN A 30 7.61 3.79 -5.94
C GLN A 30 7.74 2.36 -6.47
N LEU A 31 8.66 2.14 -7.40
CA LEU A 31 8.86 0.81 -8.00
C LEU A 31 9.43 -0.19 -7.01
N ALA A 32 10.37 0.24 -6.15
CA ALA A 32 10.94 -0.61 -5.11
C ALA A 32 9.86 -1.12 -4.14
N LEU A 33 9.01 -0.22 -3.65
CA LEU A 33 7.94 -0.57 -2.71
C LEU A 33 6.90 -1.50 -3.34
N VAL A 34 6.51 -1.23 -4.60
CA VAL A 34 5.60 -2.10 -5.37
C VAL A 34 6.19 -3.50 -5.56
N ALA A 35 7.47 -3.60 -5.92
CA ALA A 35 8.14 -4.87 -6.11
C ALA A 35 8.22 -5.64 -4.78
N ALA A 36 8.68 -4.99 -3.71
CA ALA A 36 8.77 -5.53 -2.35
C ALA A 36 7.45 -6.16 -1.89
N SER A 37 6.32 -5.46 -2.09
CA SER A 37 5.00 -6.00 -1.71
C SER A 37 4.55 -7.19 -2.53
N LYS A 38 4.99 -7.31 -3.79
CA LYS A 38 4.62 -8.45 -4.65
C LYS A 38 5.38 -9.72 -4.27
N GLU A 39 6.58 -9.60 -3.70
CA GLU A 39 7.35 -10.73 -3.17
C GLU A 39 6.67 -11.36 -1.94
N VAL A 40 5.94 -10.57 -1.15
CA VAL A 40 5.15 -11.09 -0.03
C VAL A 40 3.85 -11.71 -0.52
N ILE A 41 3.82 -13.05 -0.57
CA ILE A 41 2.70 -13.83 -1.17
C ILE A 41 1.32 -13.42 -0.64
N CYS A 42 1.15 -13.18 0.66
CA CYS A 42 -0.16 -12.81 1.22
C CYS A 42 -0.61 -11.42 0.73
N ILE A 43 0.32 -10.47 0.59
CA ILE A 43 0.04 -9.12 0.06
C ILE A 43 -0.30 -9.18 -1.43
N HIS A 44 0.45 -9.97 -2.20
CA HIS A 44 0.13 -10.17 -3.61
C HIS A 44 -1.27 -10.76 -3.79
N ARG A 45 -1.62 -11.79 -2.99
CA ARG A 45 -2.96 -12.39 -3.01
C ARG A 45 -4.04 -11.42 -2.56
N PHE A 46 -3.76 -10.57 -1.58
CA PHE A 46 -4.65 -9.50 -1.16
C PHE A 46 -4.97 -8.54 -2.31
N PHE A 47 -3.96 -8.03 -3.03
CA PHE A 47 -4.20 -7.11 -4.15
C PHE A 47 -4.94 -7.76 -5.32
N ASN A 48 -4.74 -9.07 -5.55
CA ASN A 48 -5.54 -9.81 -6.53
C ASN A 48 -7.02 -9.89 -6.12
N LYS A 49 -7.29 -10.20 -4.84
CA LYS A 49 -8.66 -10.20 -4.29
C LYS A 49 -9.29 -8.81 -4.36
N LEU A 50 -8.55 -7.77 -3.94
CA LEU A 50 -8.98 -6.36 -4.02
C LEU A 50 -9.38 -5.99 -5.45
N SER A 51 -8.52 -6.30 -6.42
CA SER A 51 -8.79 -6.02 -7.84
C SER A 51 -10.03 -6.76 -8.33
N SER A 52 -10.22 -8.02 -7.91
CA SER A 52 -11.41 -8.80 -8.24
C SER A 52 -12.70 -8.17 -7.69
N ILE A 53 -12.70 -7.76 -6.41
CA ILE A 53 -13.85 -7.10 -5.77
C ILE A 53 -14.21 -5.81 -6.53
N ILE A 54 -13.21 -4.98 -6.81
CA ILE A 54 -13.40 -3.72 -7.53
C ILE A 54 -13.91 -3.97 -8.96
N ASN A 55 -13.44 -5.03 -9.63
CA ASN A 55 -13.91 -5.40 -10.96
C ASN A 55 -15.36 -5.86 -10.95
N ILE A 56 -15.78 -6.67 -9.96
CA ILE A 56 -17.16 -7.17 -9.84
C ILE A 56 -18.13 -6.02 -9.58
N VAL A 57 -17.82 -5.17 -8.61
CA VAL A 57 -18.64 -4.02 -8.22
C VAL A 57 -18.65 -2.95 -9.31
N GLY A 58 -17.51 -2.69 -9.94
CA GLY A 58 -17.36 -1.73 -11.02
C GLY A 58 -17.70 -2.25 -12.42
N ALA A 59 -18.23 -3.48 -12.55
CA ALA A 59 -18.46 -4.10 -13.86
C ALA A 59 -19.55 -3.42 -14.70
N SER A 60 -20.44 -2.64 -14.09
CA SER A 60 -21.52 -1.94 -14.78
C SER A 60 -21.87 -0.61 -14.12
N CYS A 61 -22.43 0.32 -14.90
CA CYS A 61 -22.94 1.58 -14.38
C CYS A 61 -23.99 1.37 -13.29
N LYS A 62 -24.92 0.41 -13.49
CA LYS A 62 -25.95 0.06 -12.50
C LYS A 62 -25.34 -0.28 -11.13
N ARG A 63 -24.32 -1.14 -11.09
CA ARG A 63 -23.66 -1.52 -9.81
C ARG A 63 -22.89 -0.36 -9.19
N THR A 64 -22.32 0.51 -10.02
CA THR A 64 -21.66 1.73 -9.55
C THR A 64 -22.66 2.69 -8.92
N ASP A 65 -23.85 2.84 -9.50
CA ASP A 65 -24.92 3.68 -8.95
C ASP A 65 -25.48 3.08 -7.65
N GLN A 66 -25.66 1.75 -7.59
CA GLN A 66 -26.01 1.03 -6.37
C GLN A 66 -24.98 1.26 -5.26
N LEU A 67 -23.69 1.15 -5.58
CA LEU A 67 -22.60 1.41 -4.64
C LEU A 67 -22.66 2.83 -4.07
N LYS A 68 -22.88 3.83 -4.92
CA LYS A 68 -22.98 5.23 -4.52
C LYS A 68 -24.21 5.48 -3.64
N ALA A 69 -25.34 4.89 -3.99
CA ALA A 69 -26.58 4.98 -3.21
C ALA A 69 -26.42 4.34 -1.83
N ALA A 70 -25.90 3.11 -1.77
CA ALA A 70 -25.59 2.40 -0.54
C ALA A 70 -24.61 3.19 0.35
N HIS A 71 -23.56 3.76 -0.25
CA HIS A 71 -22.60 4.60 0.48
C HIS A 71 -23.26 5.87 1.05
N ALA A 72 -24.10 6.55 0.26
CA ALA A 72 -24.82 7.73 0.74
C ALA A 72 -25.77 7.39 1.91
N THR A 73 -26.47 6.26 1.84
CA THR A 73 -27.32 5.78 2.94
C THR A 73 -26.50 5.47 4.20
N ASN A 74 -25.36 4.79 4.05
CA ASN A 74 -24.49 4.50 5.18
C ASN A 74 -23.93 5.77 5.83
N VAL A 75 -23.49 6.73 5.03
CA VAL A 75 -23.02 8.04 5.53
C VAL A 75 -24.14 8.78 6.27
N ALA A 76 -25.36 8.78 5.74
CA ALA A 76 -26.51 9.40 6.42
C ALA A 76 -26.79 8.73 7.77
N TYR A 77 -26.79 7.39 7.82
CA TYR A 77 -26.98 6.64 9.06
C TYR A 77 -25.89 6.96 10.10
N LEU A 78 -24.61 6.95 9.70
CA LEU A 78 -23.49 7.25 10.59
C LEU A 78 -23.49 8.71 11.09
N LEU A 79 -24.02 9.65 10.30
CA LEU A 79 -24.26 11.03 10.74
C LEU A 79 -25.39 11.09 11.79
N ASP A 80 -26.46 10.33 11.61
CA ASP A 80 -27.61 10.32 12.53
C ASP A 80 -27.26 9.75 13.91
N ILE A 81 -26.28 8.83 13.99
CA ILE A 81 -25.78 8.27 15.26
C ILE A 81 -24.53 9.00 15.80
N ASP A 82 -24.18 10.15 15.23
CA ASP A 82 -23.01 10.97 15.60
C ASP A 82 -21.65 10.22 15.56
N GLU A 83 -21.54 9.12 14.81
CA GLU A 83 -20.27 8.40 14.65
C GLU A 83 -19.30 9.12 13.70
N ILE A 84 -19.82 9.92 12.77
CA ILE A 84 -19.03 10.73 11.85
C ILE A 84 -19.50 12.17 11.84
N GLN A 85 -18.60 13.10 11.55
CA GLN A 85 -18.94 14.52 11.40
C GLN A 85 -19.18 14.89 9.94
N SER A 86 -20.10 15.82 9.73
CA SER A 86 -20.29 16.47 8.42
C SER A 86 -19.26 17.58 8.24
N GLY A 87 -18.71 17.72 7.02
CA GLY A 87 -17.72 18.74 6.71
C GLY A 87 -17.50 18.89 5.22
N LYS A 88 -17.03 20.08 4.80
CA LYS A 88 -16.81 20.39 3.38
C LYS A 88 -15.73 19.47 2.81
N GLY A 89 -16.14 18.57 1.92
CA GLY A 89 -15.26 17.61 1.26
C GLY A 89 -15.13 16.25 1.95
N LEU A 90 -15.79 16.03 3.09
CA LEU A 90 -15.90 14.73 3.75
C LEU A 90 -17.00 13.87 3.09
N HIS A 91 -16.84 12.55 3.12
CA HIS A 91 -17.82 11.56 2.65
C HIS A 91 -18.30 11.78 1.21
N GLN A 92 -17.41 12.30 0.35
CA GLN A 92 -17.73 12.52 -1.06
C GLN A 92 -18.09 11.20 -1.74
N ILE A 93 -19.15 11.24 -2.55
CA ILE A 93 -19.61 10.10 -3.34
C ILE A 93 -18.52 9.76 -4.38
N GLY A 94 -17.68 8.79 -4.05
CA GLY A 94 -16.60 8.29 -4.90
C GLY A 94 -16.98 7.04 -5.69
N THR A 95 -15.97 6.47 -6.34
CA THR A 95 -16.01 5.10 -6.88
C THR A 95 -14.81 4.34 -6.35
N LEU A 96 -14.93 3.01 -6.24
CA LEU A 96 -13.77 2.16 -5.96
C LEU A 96 -12.70 2.37 -7.04
N GLN A 97 -11.51 2.78 -6.60
CA GLN A 97 -10.40 3.06 -7.51
C GLN A 97 -9.63 1.78 -7.78
N ARG A 98 -9.33 1.47 -9.05
CA ARG A 98 -8.49 0.31 -9.37
C ARG A 98 -7.01 0.60 -9.05
N PRO A 99 -6.27 -0.38 -8.51
CA PRO A 99 -4.83 -0.22 -8.34
C PRO A 99 -4.17 -0.28 -9.72
N GLY A 100 -3.39 0.75 -10.06
CA GLY A 100 -2.55 0.75 -11.26
C GLY A 100 -1.23 0.00 -11.00
N ASP A 101 -0.77 -0.79 -11.98
CA ASP A 101 0.35 -1.74 -11.83
C ASP A 101 1.69 -1.16 -11.36
N THR A 102 1.88 0.16 -11.52
CA THR A 102 3.16 0.87 -11.36
C THR A 102 3.11 2.04 -10.38
N ARG A 103 1.92 2.42 -9.88
CA ARG A 103 1.76 3.63 -9.06
C ARG A 103 1.13 3.28 -7.72
N TRP A 104 1.97 3.20 -6.69
CA TRP A 104 1.58 3.04 -5.29
C TRP A 104 0.50 4.03 -4.81
N SER A 105 0.50 5.27 -5.30
CA SER A 105 -0.57 6.23 -5.00
C SER A 105 -1.96 5.77 -5.50
N SER A 106 -2.00 4.97 -6.57
CA SER A 106 -3.22 4.27 -7.02
C SER A 106 -3.60 3.16 -6.05
N HIS A 107 -2.64 2.40 -5.53
CA HIS A 107 -2.89 1.36 -4.52
C HIS A 107 -3.42 1.98 -3.23
N LEU A 108 -2.86 3.10 -2.76
CA LEU A 108 -3.37 3.84 -1.61
C LEU A 108 -4.81 4.31 -1.83
N LYS A 109 -5.09 4.93 -2.99
CA LYS A 109 -6.46 5.32 -3.35
C LYS A 109 -7.43 4.14 -3.36
N SER A 110 -7.00 3.00 -3.88
CA SER A 110 -7.82 1.76 -3.93
C SER A 110 -8.16 1.28 -2.53
N VAL A 111 -7.14 1.14 -1.68
CA VAL A 111 -7.28 0.70 -0.28
C VAL A 111 -8.13 1.67 0.53
N SER A 112 -7.88 2.98 0.43
CA SER A 112 -8.68 3.99 1.12
C SER A 112 -10.12 3.99 0.64
N SER A 113 -10.37 3.96 -0.67
CA SER A 113 -11.74 3.93 -1.21
C SER A 113 -12.51 2.69 -0.77
N LEU A 114 -11.85 1.53 -0.65
CA LEU A 114 -12.52 0.32 -0.16
C LEU A 114 -12.86 0.43 1.33
N ILE A 115 -11.97 0.99 2.15
CA ILE A 115 -12.24 1.21 3.58
C ILE A 115 -13.43 2.15 3.75
N ASP A 116 -13.45 3.26 3.00
CA ASP A 116 -14.50 4.28 3.12
C ASP A 116 -15.86 3.75 2.62
N MET A 117 -15.85 2.88 1.61
CA MET A 117 -17.05 2.30 1.00
C MET A 117 -17.28 0.83 1.40
N PHE A 118 -16.73 0.38 2.53
CA PHE A 118 -16.69 -1.04 2.89
C PHE A 118 -18.09 -1.66 2.97
N SER A 119 -18.97 -1.10 3.81
CA SER A 119 -20.35 -1.62 3.99
C SER A 119 -21.16 -1.54 2.70
N ALA A 120 -21.01 -0.48 1.92
CA ALA A 120 -21.66 -0.33 0.62
C ALA A 120 -21.16 -1.37 -0.40
N THR A 121 -19.88 -1.72 -0.35
CA THR A 121 -19.28 -2.77 -1.18
C THR A 121 -19.87 -4.14 -0.80
N CYS A 122 -19.98 -4.43 0.50
CA CYS A 122 -20.65 -5.63 1.00
C CYS A 122 -22.10 -5.72 0.50
N GLU A 123 -22.87 -4.63 0.61
CA GLU A 123 -24.26 -4.58 0.14
C GLU A 123 -24.38 -4.87 -1.36
N VAL A 124 -23.53 -4.27 -2.20
CA VAL A 124 -23.55 -4.53 -3.64
C VAL A 124 -23.18 -5.99 -3.95
N LEU A 125 -22.24 -6.58 -3.23
CA LEU A 125 -21.89 -7.99 -3.40
C LEU A 125 -23.06 -8.90 -3.01
N LEU A 126 -23.72 -8.66 -1.87
CA LEU A 126 -24.92 -9.39 -1.45
C LEU A 126 -26.04 -9.30 -2.49
N ASN A 127 -26.31 -8.10 -3.01
CA ASN A 127 -27.30 -7.92 -4.07
C ASN A 127 -26.95 -8.73 -5.34
N ILE A 128 -25.67 -8.88 -5.68
CA ILE A 128 -25.26 -9.70 -6.84
C ILE A 128 -25.41 -11.20 -6.54
N ILE A 129 -25.19 -11.63 -5.29
CA ILE A 129 -25.37 -13.02 -4.86
C ILE A 129 -26.85 -13.43 -5.04
N ASP A 130 -27.78 -12.57 -4.62
CA ASP A 130 -29.22 -12.85 -4.72
C ASP A 130 -29.74 -12.68 -6.16
N ASP A 131 -29.46 -11.52 -6.78
CA ASP A 131 -30.08 -11.10 -8.05
C ASP A 131 -29.21 -11.34 -9.29
N GLY A 132 -28.04 -11.96 -9.14
CA GLY A 132 -27.11 -12.19 -10.25
C GLY A 132 -27.75 -12.91 -11.44
N ALA A 133 -27.44 -12.48 -12.67
CA ALA A 133 -28.07 -13.03 -13.87
C ALA A 133 -27.58 -14.45 -14.22
N THR A 134 -26.39 -14.82 -13.74
CA THR A 134 -25.77 -16.12 -13.99
C THR A 134 -25.25 -16.72 -12.69
N SER A 135 -25.22 -18.06 -12.60
CA SER A 135 -24.64 -18.76 -11.45
C SER A 135 -23.17 -18.41 -11.25
N THR A 136 -22.41 -18.19 -12.32
CA THR A 136 -21.01 -17.74 -12.26
C THR A 136 -20.88 -16.39 -11.59
N GLN A 137 -21.70 -15.40 -11.95
CA GLN A 137 -21.68 -14.08 -11.30
C GLN A 137 -22.00 -14.16 -9.81
N ARG A 138 -22.98 -14.99 -9.43
CA ARG A 138 -23.35 -15.20 -8.03
C ARG A 138 -22.21 -15.82 -7.24
N ALA A 139 -21.59 -16.88 -7.78
CA ALA A 139 -20.45 -17.56 -7.15
C ALA A 139 -19.21 -16.66 -7.04
N GLU A 140 -18.93 -15.83 -8.06
CA GLU A 140 -17.83 -14.86 -8.00
C GLU A 140 -18.08 -13.78 -6.95
N ALA A 141 -19.32 -13.28 -6.84
CA ALA A 141 -19.69 -12.29 -5.83
C ALA A 141 -19.64 -12.87 -4.41
N ASP A 142 -20.09 -14.12 -4.24
CA ASP A 142 -20.03 -14.86 -2.97
C ASP A 142 -18.58 -15.05 -2.51
N ALA A 143 -17.71 -15.56 -3.38
CA ALA A 143 -16.28 -15.70 -3.08
C ALA A 143 -15.59 -14.35 -2.80
N ALA A 144 -16.01 -13.28 -3.47
CA ALA A 144 -15.52 -11.93 -3.22
C ALA A 144 -15.99 -11.40 -1.85
N TYR A 145 -17.25 -11.67 -1.48
CA TYR A 145 -17.83 -11.31 -0.19
C TYR A 145 -17.15 -12.06 0.96
N GLU A 146 -16.97 -13.39 0.85
CA GLU A 146 -16.20 -14.18 1.83
C GLU A 146 -14.77 -13.68 2.00
N ALA A 147 -14.13 -13.28 0.89
CA ALA A 147 -12.78 -12.73 0.94
C ALA A 147 -12.76 -11.37 1.68
N LEU A 148 -13.65 -10.46 1.30
CA LEU A 148 -13.77 -9.12 1.86
C LEU A 148 -14.09 -9.14 3.37
N THR A 149 -14.95 -10.06 3.80
CA THR A 149 -15.41 -10.21 5.19
C THR A 149 -14.51 -11.12 6.05
N SER A 150 -13.36 -11.55 5.53
CA SER A 150 -12.40 -12.31 6.32
C SER A 150 -11.49 -11.40 7.16
N PHE A 151 -11.24 -11.78 8.42
CA PHE A 151 -10.32 -11.03 9.30
C PHE A 151 -8.93 -10.84 8.67
N GLU A 152 -8.38 -11.86 7.99
CA GLU A 152 -7.10 -11.77 7.29
C GLU A 152 -7.10 -10.66 6.22
N PHE A 153 -8.21 -10.50 5.48
CA PHE A 153 -8.32 -9.46 4.45
C PHE A 153 -8.39 -8.07 5.07
N VAL A 154 -9.21 -7.87 6.11
CA VAL A 154 -9.31 -6.60 6.85
C VAL A 154 -7.98 -6.24 7.50
N PHE A 155 -7.31 -7.22 8.11
CA PHE A 155 -5.99 -7.02 8.71
C PHE A 155 -4.97 -6.51 7.67
N ILE A 156 -4.87 -7.19 6.52
CA ILE A 156 -3.95 -6.78 5.44
C ILE A 156 -4.38 -5.44 4.84
N LEU A 157 -5.68 -5.16 4.70
CA LEU A 157 -6.21 -3.90 4.20
C LEU A 157 -5.71 -2.72 5.05
N HIS A 158 -5.82 -2.83 6.37
CA HIS A 158 -5.36 -1.79 7.30
C HIS A 158 -3.82 -1.71 7.40
N LEU A 159 -3.12 -2.84 7.38
CA LEU A 159 -1.66 -2.87 7.34
C LEU A 159 -1.13 -2.15 6.10
N MET A 160 -1.64 -2.54 4.93
CA MET A 160 -1.21 -1.91 3.67
C MET A 160 -1.58 -0.45 3.63
N LYS A 161 -2.74 -0.01 4.19
CA LYS A 161 -3.04 1.42 4.31
C LYS A 161 -1.92 2.17 5.03
N LYS A 162 -1.46 1.68 6.19
CA LYS A 162 -0.37 2.31 6.97
C LYS A 162 0.95 2.36 6.19
N VAL A 163 1.35 1.23 5.59
CA VAL A 163 2.59 1.16 4.80
C VAL A 163 2.52 2.11 3.60
N LEU A 164 1.39 2.13 2.89
CA LEU A 164 1.15 3.00 1.73
C LEU A 164 1.16 4.49 2.13
N GLU A 165 0.53 4.86 3.24
CA GLU A 165 0.49 6.23 3.75
C GLU A 165 1.89 6.79 4.06
N ILE A 166 2.74 6.00 4.73
CA ILE A 166 4.12 6.41 5.06
C ILE A 166 4.90 6.78 3.78
N SER A 167 4.78 5.96 2.75
CA SER A 167 5.50 6.14 1.49
C SER A 167 4.89 7.21 0.56
N ASP A 168 3.56 7.38 0.54
CA ASP A 168 2.91 8.33 -0.37
C ASP A 168 3.20 9.78 0.05
N MET A 169 3.18 10.05 1.36
CA MET A 169 3.56 11.35 1.92
C MET A 169 4.92 11.81 1.39
N GLN A 170 5.88 10.90 1.31
CA GLN A 170 7.24 11.22 0.90
C GLN A 170 7.44 11.20 -0.62
N CYS A 171 6.71 10.35 -1.35
CA CYS A 171 6.67 10.41 -2.81
C CYS A 171 6.12 11.74 -3.31
N LEU A 172 5.12 12.31 -2.63
CA LEU A 172 4.60 13.64 -2.93
C LEU A 172 5.64 14.73 -2.63
N THR A 173 6.34 14.64 -1.49
CA THR A 173 7.42 15.59 -1.17
C THR A 173 8.53 15.55 -2.20
N LEU A 174 9.00 14.35 -2.59
CA LEU A 174 10.04 14.15 -3.63
C LEU A 174 9.65 14.69 -5.02
N GLN A 175 8.36 14.94 -5.28
CA GLN A 175 7.88 15.47 -6.56
C GLN A 175 7.75 17.00 -6.57
N GLN A 176 8.00 17.68 -5.43
CA GLN A 176 7.97 19.14 -5.38
C GLN A 176 9.18 19.73 -6.13
N GLN A 177 8.96 20.85 -6.83
CA GLN A 177 10.01 21.52 -7.60
C GLN A 177 11.16 22.05 -6.72
N SER A 178 10.91 22.29 -5.43
CA SER A 178 11.88 22.82 -4.48
C SER A 178 12.82 21.76 -3.90
N GLN A 179 12.71 20.50 -4.32
CA GLN A 179 13.55 19.44 -3.77
C GLN A 179 14.92 19.41 -4.44
N ASP A 180 15.95 19.34 -3.61
CA ASP A 180 17.31 19.00 -4.02
C ASP A 180 17.64 17.55 -3.62
N ILE A 181 18.88 17.17 -3.94
CA ILE A 181 19.37 15.81 -3.79
C ILE A 181 19.53 15.41 -2.32
N LEU A 182 19.89 16.37 -1.47
CA LEU A 182 20.09 16.18 -0.04
C LEU A 182 18.75 15.95 0.65
N ASN A 183 17.77 16.80 0.35
CA ASN A 183 16.40 16.63 0.82
C ASN A 183 15.82 15.29 0.35
N ALA A 184 16.12 14.85 -0.88
CA ALA A 184 15.72 13.52 -1.34
C ALA A 184 16.34 12.38 -0.53
N MET A 185 17.62 12.49 -0.14
CA MET A 185 18.29 11.53 0.75
C MET A 185 17.67 11.52 2.14
N HIS A 186 17.41 12.69 2.72
CA HIS A 186 16.71 12.84 4.00
C HIS A 186 15.30 12.25 3.98
N LEU A 187 14.59 12.36 2.85
CA LEU A 187 13.29 11.71 2.69
C LEU A 187 13.45 10.19 2.69
N VAL A 188 14.35 9.62 1.87
CA VAL A 188 14.56 8.16 1.88
C VAL A 188 14.91 7.64 3.29
N SER A 189 15.79 8.31 4.03
CA SER A 189 16.11 7.92 5.41
C SER A 189 14.92 8.09 6.37
N SER A 190 14.14 9.14 6.21
CA SER A 190 12.89 9.36 6.97
C SER A 190 11.85 8.26 6.67
N THR A 191 11.71 7.81 5.41
CA THR A 191 10.82 6.68 5.06
C THR A 191 11.26 5.43 5.82
N LYS A 192 12.56 5.10 5.77
CA LYS A 192 13.12 3.94 6.48
C LYS A 192 12.85 4.03 7.99
N SER A 193 13.07 5.19 8.60
CA SER A 193 12.81 5.43 10.02
C SER A 193 11.33 5.26 10.40
N LEU A 194 10.40 5.79 9.58
CA LEU A 194 8.96 5.63 9.84
C LEU A 194 8.49 4.18 9.68
N LEU A 195 9.00 3.44 8.71
CA LEU A 195 8.73 2.00 8.56
C LEU A 195 9.30 1.20 9.73
N GLN A 196 10.52 1.50 10.16
CA GLN A 196 11.12 0.87 11.34
C GLN A 196 10.30 1.16 12.60
N LYS A 197 9.87 2.41 12.80
CA LYS A 197 8.99 2.76 13.92
C LYS A 197 7.65 2.03 13.85
N LEU A 198 7.05 1.91 12.67
CA LEU A 198 5.84 1.11 12.48
C LEU A 198 6.10 -0.35 12.88
N ARG A 199 7.24 -0.92 12.52
CA ARG A 199 7.61 -2.29 12.88
C ARG A 199 7.72 -2.49 14.40
N ASP A 200 8.40 -1.58 15.07
CA ASP A 200 8.78 -1.76 16.47
C ASP A 200 7.63 -1.43 17.44
N GLU A 201 6.82 -0.42 17.10
CA GLU A 201 5.79 0.14 18.00
C GLU A 201 4.36 0.07 17.42
N GLY A 202 4.21 -0.25 16.13
CA GLY A 202 2.94 -0.07 15.42
C GLY A 202 1.94 -1.23 15.56
N TRP A 203 2.36 -2.38 16.08
CA TRP A 203 1.52 -3.58 16.18
C TRP A 203 0.24 -3.32 17.00
N ASP A 204 0.38 -2.83 18.23
CA ASP A 204 -0.74 -2.67 19.16
C ASP A 204 -1.78 -1.66 18.63
N ASN A 205 -1.32 -0.57 18.02
CA ASN A 205 -2.22 0.41 17.40
C ASN A 205 -2.95 -0.18 16.20
N LEU A 206 -2.26 -0.96 15.37
CA LEU A 206 -2.86 -1.57 14.18
C LEU A 206 -3.92 -2.60 14.58
N ILE A 207 -3.61 -3.50 15.51
CA ILE A 207 -4.54 -4.58 15.87
C ILE A 207 -5.81 -4.04 16.53
N VAL A 208 -5.69 -3.05 17.42
CA VAL A 208 -6.85 -2.35 18.01
C VAL A 208 -7.72 -1.73 16.93
N LYS A 209 -7.10 -1.06 15.94
CA LYS A 209 -7.82 -0.46 14.81
C LYS A 209 -8.54 -1.49 13.95
N VAL A 210 -7.90 -2.64 13.70
CA VAL A 210 -8.49 -3.75 12.93
C VAL A 210 -9.67 -4.35 13.68
N ILE A 211 -9.52 -4.62 14.98
CA ILE A 211 -10.60 -5.16 15.82
C ILE A 211 -11.79 -4.20 15.85
N SER A 212 -11.56 -2.91 16.12
CA SER A 212 -12.63 -1.91 16.14
C SER A 212 -13.35 -1.77 14.79
N PHE A 213 -12.62 -1.93 13.68
CA PHE A 213 -13.21 -1.91 12.35
C PHE A 213 -14.05 -3.17 12.10
N CYS A 214 -13.55 -4.35 12.46
CA CYS A 214 -14.31 -5.60 12.35
C CYS A 214 -15.61 -5.54 13.17
N ASP A 215 -15.55 -5.02 14.40
CA ASP A 215 -16.73 -4.83 15.24
C ASP A 215 -17.76 -3.91 14.57
N SER A 216 -17.34 -2.77 14.02
CA SER A 216 -18.25 -1.81 13.40
C SER A 216 -18.95 -2.32 12.14
N VAL A 217 -18.34 -3.29 11.44
CA VAL A 217 -18.93 -3.92 10.24
C VAL A 217 -19.38 -5.37 10.47
N ASN A 218 -19.45 -5.82 11.73
CA ASN A 218 -19.88 -7.16 12.16
C ASN A 218 -19.10 -8.32 11.51
N ILE A 219 -17.79 -8.17 11.34
CA ILE A 219 -16.90 -9.25 10.89
C ILE A 219 -16.43 -10.09 12.07
N PRO A 220 -16.51 -11.44 12.00
CA PRO A 220 -15.99 -12.31 13.03
C PRO A 220 -14.49 -12.05 13.29
N ILE A 221 -14.17 -11.68 14.53
CA ILE A 221 -12.79 -11.48 14.96
C ILE A 221 -12.10 -12.85 15.09
N SER A 222 -10.87 -12.95 14.58
CA SER A 222 -10.05 -14.13 14.76
C SER A 222 -9.60 -14.24 16.22
N ASP A 223 -9.77 -15.40 16.85
CA ASP A 223 -9.15 -15.68 18.14
C ASP A 223 -7.62 -15.68 17.97
N LEU A 224 -6.95 -14.68 18.55
CA LEU A 224 -5.51 -14.50 18.45
C LEU A 224 -4.72 -15.55 19.26
N ASN A 225 -5.36 -16.16 20.27
CA ASN A 225 -4.77 -17.23 21.08
C ASN A 225 -4.99 -18.62 20.46
N ALA A 226 -5.86 -18.74 19.45
CA ALA A 226 -6.10 -20.00 18.78
C ALA A 226 -4.84 -20.50 18.06
N HIS A 227 -4.75 -21.82 17.93
CA HIS A 227 -3.75 -22.47 17.10
C HIS A 227 -3.94 -22.06 15.63
N TYR A 228 -2.91 -21.49 15.02
CA TYR A 228 -2.88 -21.20 13.59
C TYR A 228 -2.66 -22.48 12.81
N VAL A 229 -3.61 -22.83 11.94
CA VAL A 229 -3.46 -23.94 11.00
C VAL A 229 -3.22 -23.39 9.61
N ALA A 230 -2.05 -23.64 9.06
CA ALA A 230 -1.68 -23.18 7.73
C ALA A 230 -2.67 -23.71 6.68
N ARG A 231 -3.22 -22.82 5.86
CA ARG A 231 -4.22 -23.20 4.85
C ARG A 231 -3.61 -24.05 3.72
N LYS A 232 -4.43 -24.95 3.17
CA LYS A 232 -4.12 -25.79 1.99
C LYS A 232 -2.88 -26.68 2.20
N GLY A 233 -2.12 -26.98 1.14
CA GLY A 233 -0.95 -27.87 1.20
C GLY A 233 0.19 -27.43 2.14
N ARG A 234 0.11 -26.23 2.73
CA ARG A 234 1.06 -25.74 3.75
C ARG A 234 0.80 -26.37 5.12
N ALA A 235 -0.42 -26.82 5.44
CA ALA A 235 -0.73 -27.57 6.66
C ALA A 235 0.19 -28.78 6.83
N ARG A 236 0.49 -29.47 5.72
CA ARG A 236 1.34 -30.68 5.70
C ARG A 236 2.81 -30.41 6.03
N ARG A 237 3.25 -29.14 5.98
CA ARG A 237 4.63 -28.72 6.24
C ARG A 237 4.77 -27.93 7.54
N GLN A 238 3.67 -27.67 8.24
CA GLN A 238 3.71 -26.97 9.52
C GLN A 238 4.16 -27.97 10.59
N GLN A 239 5.37 -27.76 11.11
CA GLN A 239 5.96 -28.59 12.16
C GLN A 239 5.74 -28.00 13.56
N ASP A 240 5.59 -26.68 13.65
CA ASP A 240 5.48 -25.95 14.90
C ASP A 240 4.03 -25.54 15.22
N ASP A 241 3.69 -25.61 16.50
CA ASP A 241 2.47 -25.04 17.07
C ASP A 241 2.65 -23.52 17.18
N ILE A 242 1.92 -22.79 16.34
CA ILE A 242 2.04 -21.33 16.19
C ILE A 242 0.66 -20.74 16.49
N THR A 243 0.60 -19.65 17.25
CA THR A 243 -0.66 -18.94 17.52
C THR A 243 -1.09 -18.06 16.34
N MET A 244 -2.38 -17.75 16.23
CA MET A 244 -2.90 -16.78 15.26
C MET A 244 -2.23 -15.41 15.42
N GLU A 245 -1.97 -14.96 16.65
CA GLU A 245 -1.22 -13.72 16.90
C GLU A 245 0.16 -13.76 16.26
N HIS A 246 0.92 -14.83 16.49
CA HIS A 246 2.25 -14.98 15.90
C HIS A 246 2.19 -14.97 14.37
N HIS A 247 1.19 -15.62 13.77
CA HIS A 247 0.98 -15.57 12.33
C HIS A 247 0.77 -14.14 11.82
N TYR A 248 -0.15 -13.38 12.41
CA TYR A 248 -0.42 -12.01 11.97
C TYR A 248 0.75 -11.05 12.26
N LYS A 249 1.38 -11.15 13.44
CA LYS A 249 2.45 -10.25 13.88
C LYS A 249 3.79 -10.54 13.19
N ILE A 250 4.21 -11.80 13.17
CA ILE A 250 5.54 -12.16 12.68
C ILE A 250 5.50 -12.49 11.19
N VAL A 251 4.61 -13.39 10.77
CA VAL A 251 4.61 -13.92 9.40
C VAL A 251 4.05 -12.91 8.39
N ILE A 252 3.12 -12.05 8.81
CA ILE A 252 2.53 -11.01 7.95
C ILE A 252 3.11 -9.63 8.28
N PHE A 253 2.84 -9.08 9.46
CA PHE A 253 3.16 -7.69 9.78
C PHE A 253 4.66 -7.38 9.71
N ASN A 254 5.50 -8.09 10.48
CA ASN A 254 6.94 -7.89 10.45
C ASN A 254 7.51 -8.19 9.07
N ASN A 255 7.16 -9.33 8.47
CA ASN A 255 7.66 -9.74 7.15
C ASN A 255 7.37 -8.69 6.06
N VAL A 256 6.18 -8.09 6.05
CA VAL A 256 5.83 -7.04 5.10
C VAL A 256 6.74 -5.84 5.28
N ILE A 257 6.90 -5.34 6.51
CA ILE A 257 7.71 -4.16 6.78
C ILE A 257 9.19 -4.43 6.54
N ASP A 258 9.68 -5.60 6.95
CA ASP A 258 11.06 -6.06 6.75
C ASP A 258 11.39 -6.17 5.26
N THR A 259 10.47 -6.69 4.44
CA THR A 259 10.66 -6.75 2.99
C THR A 259 10.72 -5.36 2.38
N GLN A 260 9.89 -4.41 2.85
CA GLN A 260 9.99 -3.01 2.39
C GLN A 260 11.33 -2.38 2.79
N LEU A 261 11.75 -2.54 4.05
CA LEU A 261 13.02 -2.01 4.54
C LEU A 261 14.21 -2.59 3.80
N GLN A 262 14.21 -3.91 3.56
CA GLN A 262 15.25 -4.60 2.81
C GLN A 262 15.37 -4.03 1.39
N GLU A 263 14.27 -3.91 0.65
CA GLU A 263 14.30 -3.34 -0.70
C GLU A 263 14.72 -1.87 -0.71
N LEU A 264 14.33 -1.07 0.30
CA LEU A 264 14.82 0.31 0.42
C LEU A 264 16.32 0.35 0.73
N ASN A 265 16.84 -0.58 1.50
CA ASN A 265 18.28 -0.67 1.77
C ASN A 265 19.05 -1.11 0.53
N ASP A 266 18.55 -2.10 -0.20
CA ASP A 266 19.22 -2.61 -1.39
C ASP A 266 19.21 -1.59 -2.54
N LYS A 267 18.13 -0.83 -2.71
CA LYS A 267 18.01 0.17 -3.79
C LYS A 267 18.65 1.52 -3.48
N PHE A 268 18.77 1.86 -2.20
CA PHE A 268 19.31 3.13 -1.71
C PHE A 268 20.41 2.85 -0.67
N ASN A 269 21.39 2.03 -1.03
CA ASN A 269 22.61 1.84 -0.26
C ASN A 269 23.62 2.96 -0.53
N ASP A 270 24.60 3.09 0.35
CA ASP A 270 25.57 4.19 0.31
C ASP A 270 26.34 4.25 -1.01
N HIS A 271 26.68 3.09 -1.61
CA HIS A 271 27.37 3.02 -2.89
C HIS A 271 26.49 3.51 -4.07
N THR A 272 25.19 3.20 -4.04
CA THR A 272 24.24 3.64 -5.09
C THR A 272 23.94 5.14 -4.96
N MET A 273 24.14 5.70 -3.77
CA MET A 273 23.95 7.11 -3.45
C MET A 273 25.27 7.89 -3.46
N GLU A 274 26.42 7.24 -3.66
CA GLU A 274 27.76 7.82 -3.53
C GLU A 274 27.95 9.06 -4.40
N LEU A 275 27.50 9.01 -5.65
CA LEU A 275 27.56 10.14 -6.58
C LEU A 275 26.68 11.32 -6.11
N LEU A 276 25.60 11.03 -5.38
CA LEU A 276 24.69 12.03 -4.80
C LEU A 276 25.29 12.62 -3.51
N THR A 277 25.96 11.79 -2.71
CA THR A 277 26.74 12.21 -1.54
C THR A 277 27.91 13.09 -1.96
N LEU A 278 28.64 12.73 -3.01
CA LEU A 278 29.70 13.59 -3.56
C LEU A 278 29.14 14.89 -4.14
N SER A 279 27.89 14.89 -4.61
CA SER A 279 27.22 16.11 -5.07
C SER A 279 26.78 17.02 -3.92
N SER A 280 26.58 16.50 -2.70
CA SER A 280 26.23 17.34 -1.54
C SER A 280 27.37 18.24 -1.09
N ALA A 281 28.61 17.86 -1.40
CA ALA A 281 29.79 18.70 -1.24
C ALA A 281 29.69 20.07 -1.93
N LEU A 282 28.87 20.14 -2.98
CA LEU A 282 28.64 21.36 -3.75
C LEU A 282 27.59 22.27 -3.08
N ASP A 283 26.91 21.80 -2.02
CA ASP A 283 26.07 22.65 -1.17
C ASP A 283 26.94 23.35 -0.11
N PRO A 284 26.99 24.70 -0.11
CA PRO A 284 27.73 25.46 0.89
C PRO A 284 27.35 25.16 2.34
N LYS A 285 26.17 24.58 2.59
CA LYS A 285 25.69 24.21 3.93
C LYS A 285 26.25 22.88 4.45
N GLU A 286 26.64 21.98 3.56
CA GLU A 286 27.11 20.61 3.88
C GLU A 286 28.62 20.42 3.64
N MET A 287 29.31 21.48 3.20
CA MET A 287 30.73 21.45 2.83
C MET A 287 31.63 21.04 4.02
N ASP A 288 31.24 21.37 5.25
CA ASP A 288 32.01 21.04 6.47
C ASP A 288 31.68 19.64 7.07
N THR A 289 30.52 19.06 6.74
CA THR A 289 30.02 17.80 7.32
C THR A 289 30.23 16.58 6.42
N SER A 290 30.14 16.77 5.11
CA SER A 290 30.15 15.68 4.13
C SER A 290 31.47 15.52 3.37
N PHE A 291 32.40 16.47 3.47
CA PHE A 291 33.64 16.48 2.71
C PHE A 291 34.81 15.91 3.52
N ARG A 292 35.16 14.64 3.28
CA ARG A 292 36.46 14.09 3.70
C ARG A 292 37.35 14.01 2.48
N ILE A 293 38.52 14.64 2.55
CA ILE A 293 39.52 14.64 1.46
C ILE A 293 39.90 13.21 1.04
N ASP A 294 39.84 12.27 1.99
CA ASP A 294 40.14 10.86 1.78
C ASP A 294 39.15 10.14 0.85
N ASP A 295 37.96 10.69 0.60
CA ASP A 295 36.93 10.08 -0.26
C ASP A 295 37.11 10.41 -1.76
N ILE A 296 38.09 11.26 -2.12
CA ILE A 296 38.34 11.72 -3.51
C ILE A 296 39.54 10.99 -4.16
N CYS A 297 40.28 10.18 -3.40
CA CYS A 297 41.53 9.56 -3.86
C CYS A 297 41.41 8.06 -4.10
#